data_AF-A0A9E1N177-F1
#
_entry.id   AF-A0A9E1N177-F1
#
_cell.length_a   1.000
_cell.length_b   1.000
_cell.length_c   1.000
_cell.angle_alpha   90.00
_cell.angle_beta   90.00
_cell.angle_gamma   90.00
#
_symmetry.space_group_name_H-M   'P 1'
#
loop_
_entity.id
_entity.type
_entity.pdbx_description
1 polymer ?
#
loop_
_entity_poly.entity_id
_entity_poly.type
_entity_poly.pdbx_seq_one_letter_code
_entity_poly.pdbx_strand_id
1 'polypeptide(L)'
;MQIEEYAEHLEFLGYELDRSDGIAASHERFPNIKILEKGGGLLMVAWFGVKEEVASEGLEYVNSLNQQAVATRYLIDADGDFAMEGWVPGEYSRNTFATYMELWHRDWMIVQGHERSTDILA
;
A
#
# COMPACT_ATOMS: atom_id res chain seq x y z
N MET A 1 16.54 5.82 11.60
CA MET A 1 17.58 6.05 10.56
C MET A 1 17.44 5.10 9.38
N GLN A 2 16.84 3.93 9.54
CA GLN A 2 16.62 3.01 8.41
C GLN A 2 15.43 3.40 7.52
N ILE A 3 14.43 4.10 8.08
CA ILE A 3 13.31 4.61 7.30
C ILE A 3 13.76 5.49 6.11
N GLU A 4 14.90 6.18 6.21
CA GLU A 4 15.47 6.94 5.08
C GLU A 4 16.05 6.02 4.00
N GLU A 5 16.66 4.87 4.36
CA GLU A 5 17.16 3.91 3.37
C GLU A 5 16.01 3.30 2.55
N TYR A 6 14.87 3.05 3.19
CA TYR A 6 13.64 2.66 2.49
C TYR A 6 13.12 3.79 1.59
N ALA A 7 13.13 5.03 2.08
CA ALA A 7 12.69 6.20 1.32
C ALA A 7 13.57 6.41 0.07
N GLU A 8 14.89 6.39 0.20
CA GLU A 8 15.84 6.47 -0.91
C GLU A 8 15.62 5.35 -1.94
N HIS A 9 15.28 4.14 -1.50
CA HIS A 9 14.94 3.06 -2.41
C HIS A 9 13.63 3.35 -3.16
N LEU A 10 12.59 3.88 -2.49
CA LEU A 10 11.36 4.29 -3.17
C LEU A 10 11.65 5.39 -4.23
N GLU A 11 12.51 6.36 -3.91
CA GLU A 11 12.94 7.39 -4.87
C GLU A 11 13.68 6.77 -6.07
N PHE A 12 14.58 5.80 -5.83
CA PHE A 12 15.24 5.04 -6.89
C PHE A 12 14.24 4.29 -7.80
N LEU A 13 13.11 3.83 -7.25
CA LEU A 13 12.02 3.19 -8.00
C LEU A 13 11.11 4.19 -8.72
N GLY A 14 11.38 5.50 -8.63
CA GLY A 14 10.66 6.55 -9.32
C GLY A 14 9.55 7.22 -8.50
N TYR A 15 9.49 6.97 -7.18
CA TYR A 15 8.57 7.71 -6.32
C TYR A 15 9.12 9.11 -6.00
N GLU A 16 8.25 10.10 -5.92
CA GLU A 16 8.57 11.42 -5.41
C GLU A 16 8.31 11.45 -3.90
N LEU A 17 9.27 11.95 -3.12
CA LEU A 17 9.18 11.93 -1.66
C LEU A 17 8.74 13.28 -1.08
N ASP A 18 7.77 13.24 -0.16
CA ASP A 18 7.42 14.34 0.73
C ASP A 18 7.80 13.98 2.17
N ARG A 19 8.57 14.87 2.81
CA ARG A 19 9.09 14.72 4.16
C ARG A 19 8.50 15.71 5.17
N SER A 20 7.46 16.46 4.79
CA SER A 20 6.88 17.53 5.59
C SER A 20 6.12 17.05 6.84
N ASP A 21 5.45 15.90 6.76
CA ASP A 21 4.69 15.27 7.86
C ASP A 21 4.86 13.73 7.88
N GLY A 22 6.10 13.30 8.15
CA GLY A 22 6.53 11.91 7.96
C GLY A 22 7.03 11.67 6.54
N ILE A 23 7.20 10.40 6.14
CA ILE A 23 7.64 10.06 4.78
C ILE A 23 6.43 9.58 3.98
N ALA A 24 6.00 10.41 3.04
CA ALA A 24 5.06 10.07 1.99
C ALA A 24 5.80 9.95 0.65
N ALA A 25 5.33 9.06 -0.21
CA ALA A 25 5.93 8.77 -1.50
C ALA A 25 4.82 8.69 -2.56
N SER A 26 4.88 9.52 -3.60
CA SER A 26 3.90 9.52 -4.69
C SER A 26 4.47 8.94 -5.99
N HIS A 27 3.63 8.32 -6.80
CA HIS A 27 4.05 7.72 -8.08
C HIS A 27 2.95 7.83 -9.13
N GLU A 28 3.30 8.10 -10.39
CA GLU A 28 2.30 8.30 -11.46
C GLU A 28 1.50 7.04 -11.80
N ARG A 29 2.11 5.86 -11.60
CA ARG A 29 1.54 4.55 -12.00
C ARG A 29 1.17 3.63 -10.84
N PHE A 30 1.66 3.91 -9.64
CA PHE A 30 1.53 3.04 -8.48
C PHE A 30 0.93 3.86 -7.33
N PRO A 31 0.36 3.21 -6.29
CA PRO A 31 -0.29 3.92 -5.20
C PRO A 31 0.65 4.90 -4.52
N ASN A 32 0.10 6.01 -4.04
CA ASN A 32 0.82 6.86 -3.10
C ASN A 32 0.93 6.13 -1.76
N ILE A 33 2.11 6.19 -1.14
CA ILE A 33 2.47 5.38 0.02
C ILE A 33 2.84 6.31 1.17
N LYS A 34 2.37 6.01 2.37
CA LYS A 34 2.94 6.50 3.63
C LYS A 34 3.74 5.37 4.27
N ILE A 35 4.97 5.66 4.69
CA ILE A 35 5.82 4.69 5.40
C ILE A 35 6.04 5.11 6.85
N LEU A 36 6.02 4.13 7.75
CA LEU A 36 6.06 4.32 9.20
C LEU A 36 6.90 3.23 9.85
N GLU A 37 7.78 3.59 10.79
CA GLU A 37 8.42 2.60 11.66
C GLU A 37 7.37 2.01 12.63
N LYS A 38 7.15 0.69 12.60
CA LYS A 38 6.14 0.01 13.44
C LYS A 38 6.57 -1.40 13.79
N GLY A 39 6.51 -1.74 15.08
CA GLY A 39 6.71 -3.12 15.55
C GLY A 39 8.10 -3.70 15.25
N GLY A 40 9.14 -2.85 15.16
CA GLY A 40 10.49 -3.28 14.80
C GLY A 40 10.69 -3.54 13.30
N GLY A 41 9.84 -2.99 12.44
CA GLY A 41 9.96 -3.02 10.99
C GLY A 41 9.34 -1.78 10.35
N LEU A 42 9.07 -1.87 9.05
CA LEU A 42 8.43 -0.81 8.27
C LEU A 42 7.00 -1.20 7.92
N LEU A 43 6.02 -0.36 8.29
CA LEU A 43 4.67 -0.41 7.77
C LEU A 43 4.57 0.53 6.56
N MET A 44 4.00 0.02 5.47
CA MET A 44 3.65 0.79 4.28
C MET A 44 2.14 0.76 4.12
N VAL A 45 1.55 1.93 3.86
CA VAL A 45 0.10 2.08 3.71
C VAL A 45 -0.22 2.96 2.50
N ALA A 46 -1.17 2.52 1.67
CA ALA A 46 -1.82 3.34 0.67
C ALA A 46 -3.32 3.43 0.99
N TRP A 47 -3.85 4.65 0.95
CA TRP A 47 -5.26 4.95 1.28
C TRP A 47 -6.01 5.38 0.03
N PHE A 48 -7.27 4.94 -0.06
CA PHE A 48 -8.15 5.23 -1.17
C PHE A 48 -9.56 5.49 -0.62
N GLY A 49 -10.21 6.52 -1.16
CA GLY A 49 -11.61 6.76 -0.86
C GLY A 49 -12.48 5.64 -1.42
N VAL A 50 -13.57 5.34 -0.71
CA VAL A 50 -14.60 4.41 -1.17
C VAL A 50 -15.88 5.19 -1.49
N LYS A 51 -16.55 4.81 -2.57
CA LYS A 51 -17.84 5.41 -2.96
C LYS A 51 -18.92 5.03 -1.94
N GLU A 52 -19.62 6.03 -1.44
CA GLU A 52 -20.59 5.90 -0.33
C GLU A 52 -21.70 4.88 -0.67
N GLU A 53 -22.11 4.79 -1.95
CA GLU A 53 -23.23 3.93 -2.36
C GLU A 53 -22.95 2.43 -2.23
N VAL A 54 -21.68 2.02 -2.15
CA VAL A 54 -21.28 0.60 -2.12
C VAL A 54 -20.48 0.23 -0.86
N ALA A 55 -20.50 1.07 0.18
CA ALA A 55 -19.78 0.83 1.43
C ALA A 55 -20.13 -0.54 2.06
N SER A 56 -21.39 -0.97 1.95
CA SER A 56 -21.83 -2.28 2.48
C SER A 56 -21.20 -3.49 1.78
N GLU A 57 -20.68 -3.29 0.57
CA GLU A 57 -20.07 -4.33 -0.27
C GLU A 57 -18.53 -4.33 -0.19
N GLY A 58 -17.95 -3.35 0.52
CA GLY A 58 -16.51 -3.18 0.67
C GLY A 58 -15.82 -4.36 1.35
N LEU A 59 -16.50 -5.05 2.29
CA LEU A 59 -15.92 -6.20 2.99
C LEU A 59 -15.76 -7.43 2.08
N GLU A 60 -16.71 -7.68 1.17
CA GLU A 60 -16.62 -8.79 0.22
C GLU A 60 -15.47 -8.56 -0.78
N TYR A 61 -15.34 -7.31 -1.24
CA TYR A 61 -14.22 -6.88 -2.07
C TYR A 61 -12.86 -7.02 -1.37
N VAL A 62 -12.75 -6.55 -0.12
CA VAL A 62 -11.54 -6.74 0.68
C VAL A 62 -11.20 -8.22 0.83
N ASN A 63 -12.20 -9.06 1.09
CA ASN A 63 -11.99 -10.50 1.23
C ASN A 63 -11.50 -11.15 -0.08
N SER A 64 -12.05 -10.78 -1.24
CA SER A 64 -11.63 -11.33 -2.53
C SER A 64 -10.21 -10.91 -2.91
N LEU A 65 -9.81 -9.68 -2.58
CA LEU A 65 -8.44 -9.20 -2.78
C LEU A 65 -7.46 -9.94 -1.85
N ASN A 66 -7.79 -10.06 -0.56
CA ASN A 66 -6.94 -10.73 0.44
C ASN A 66 -6.68 -12.22 0.11
N GLN A 67 -7.57 -12.88 -0.64
CA GLN A 67 -7.35 -14.26 -1.09
C GLN A 67 -6.22 -14.40 -2.12
N GLN A 68 -5.84 -13.31 -2.79
CA GLN A 68 -4.85 -13.31 -3.88
C GLN A 68 -3.55 -12.56 -3.51
N ALA A 69 -3.61 -11.75 -2.45
CA ALA A 69 -2.51 -10.96 -1.93
C ALA A 69 -1.37 -11.85 -1.43
N VAL A 70 -0.13 -11.36 -1.60
CA VAL A 70 1.07 -12.06 -1.11
C VAL A 70 1.84 -11.17 -0.15
N ALA A 71 2.02 -9.88 -0.47
CA ALA A 71 2.75 -8.93 0.35
C ALA A 71 1.83 -8.02 1.17
N THR A 72 0.59 -7.84 0.73
CA THR A 72 -0.33 -6.91 1.37
C THR A 72 -1.51 -7.57 2.05
N ARG A 73 -2.14 -6.80 2.93
CA ARG A 73 -3.48 -7.01 3.42
C ARG A 73 -4.33 -5.79 3.08
N TYR A 74 -5.61 -6.04 2.86
CA TYR A 74 -6.58 -4.99 2.58
C TYR A 74 -7.58 -4.89 3.72
N LEU A 75 -8.05 -3.67 3.99
CA LEU A 75 -9.04 -3.38 5.01
C LEU A 75 -9.90 -2.19 4.60
N ILE A 76 -11.10 -2.13 5.18
CA ILE A 76 -11.91 -0.91 5.26
C ILE A 76 -11.76 -0.40 6.70
N ASP A 77 -11.43 0.86 6.88
CA ASP A 77 -11.32 1.45 8.20
C ASP A 77 -12.68 1.88 8.78
N ALA A 78 -12.66 2.56 9.92
CA ALA A 78 -13.89 2.99 10.59
C ALA A 78 -14.62 4.12 9.85
N ASP A 79 -13.90 4.89 9.04
CA ASP A 79 -14.43 6.01 8.25
C ASP A 79 -14.91 5.53 6.86
N GLY A 80 -14.67 4.25 6.54
CA GLY A 80 -15.09 3.61 5.30
C GLY A 80 -14.02 3.63 4.21
N ASP A 81 -12.82 4.13 4.51
CA ASP A 81 -11.73 4.22 3.54
C ASP A 81 -11.06 2.85 3.33
N PHE A 82 -10.66 2.60 2.09
CA PHE A 82 -9.94 1.39 1.72
C PHE A 82 -8.44 1.60 1.91
N ALA A 83 -7.80 0.64 2.58
CA ALA A 83 -6.36 0.62 2.77
C ALA A 83 -5.73 -0.62 2.15
N MET A 84 -4.59 -0.41 1.50
CA MET A 84 -3.62 -1.44 1.17
C MET A 84 -2.43 -1.29 2.11
N GLU A 85 -2.22 -2.27 2.98
CA GLU A 85 -1.13 -2.28 3.96
C GLU A 85 -0.16 -3.43 3.72
N GLY A 86 1.11 -3.21 4.03
CA GLY A 86 2.09 -4.29 4.05
C GLY A 86 3.23 -3.96 5.01
N TRP A 87 3.82 -4.99 5.59
CA TRP A 87 4.82 -4.84 6.65
C TRP A 87 6.10 -5.60 6.30
N VAL A 88 7.23 -4.91 6.43
CA VAL A 88 8.56 -5.46 6.18
C VAL A 88 9.29 -5.61 7.53
N PRO A 89 9.71 -6.84 7.90
CA PRO A 89 10.38 -7.07 9.17
C PRO A 89 11.82 -6.55 9.18
N GLY A 90 12.25 -6.13 10.37
CA GLY A 90 13.66 -6.01 10.71
C GLY A 90 14.34 -4.85 10.01
N GLU A 91 15.63 -5.06 9.70
CA GLU A 91 16.46 -4.00 9.16
C GLU A 91 16.39 -3.89 7.63
N TYR A 92 16.68 -2.71 7.10
CA TYR A 92 16.76 -2.49 5.66
C TYR A 92 17.74 -3.47 5.00
N SER A 93 17.22 -4.17 4.00
CA SER A 93 17.98 -5.03 3.10
C SER A 93 17.51 -4.71 1.69
N ARG A 94 18.42 -4.21 0.84
CA ARG A 94 18.10 -3.83 -0.54
C ARG A 94 17.38 -4.96 -1.29
N ASN A 95 17.86 -6.19 -1.19
CA ASN A 95 17.28 -7.33 -1.90
C ASN A 95 15.89 -7.67 -1.36
N THR A 96 15.74 -7.69 -0.04
CA THR A 96 14.45 -8.00 0.62
C THR A 96 13.41 -6.94 0.26
N PHE A 97 13.80 -5.66 0.29
CA PHE A 97 12.88 -4.58 -0.02
C PHE A 97 12.55 -4.51 -1.52
N ALA A 98 13.50 -4.77 -2.41
CA ALA A 98 13.23 -4.87 -3.85
C ALA A 98 12.19 -5.96 -4.15
N THR A 99 12.38 -7.18 -3.62
CA THR A 99 11.40 -8.27 -3.78
C THR A 99 10.04 -7.92 -3.17
N TYR A 100 10.03 -7.26 -2.01
CA TYR A 100 8.79 -6.79 -1.40
C TYR A 100 8.07 -5.78 -2.31
N MET A 101 8.79 -4.82 -2.90
CA MET A 101 8.21 -3.82 -3.79
C MET A 101 7.65 -4.43 -5.08
N GLU A 102 8.30 -5.44 -5.64
CA GLU A 102 7.76 -6.20 -6.78
C GLU A 102 6.43 -6.87 -6.42
N LEU A 103 6.34 -7.47 -5.24
CA LEU A 103 5.11 -8.11 -4.74
C LEU A 103 4.03 -7.08 -4.40
N TRP A 104 4.41 -5.94 -3.82
CA TRP A 104 3.50 -4.80 -3.59
C TRP A 104 2.91 -4.30 -4.91
N HIS A 105 3.71 -4.08 -5.94
CA HIS A 105 3.22 -3.65 -7.25
C HIS A 105 2.36 -4.72 -7.91
N ARG A 106 2.70 -6.01 -7.79
CA ARG A 106 1.84 -7.11 -8.24
C ARG A 106 0.48 -7.05 -7.54
N ASP A 107 0.47 -6.92 -6.22
CA ASP A 107 -0.75 -6.89 -5.42
C ASP A 107 -1.60 -5.65 -5.77
N TRP A 108 -0.98 -4.53 -6.15
CA TRP A 108 -1.68 -3.38 -6.72
C TRP A 108 -2.32 -3.69 -8.08
N MET A 109 -1.65 -4.45 -8.95
CA MET A 109 -2.25 -4.88 -10.23
C MET A 109 -3.50 -5.75 -10.01
N ILE A 110 -3.55 -6.53 -8.93
CA ILE A 110 -4.76 -7.29 -8.55
C ILE A 110 -5.89 -6.32 -8.20
N VAL A 111 -5.60 -5.28 -7.41
CA VAL A 111 -6.58 -4.23 -7.12
C VAL A 111 -7.05 -3.58 -8.42
N GLN A 112 -6.16 -3.12 -9.30
CA GLN A 112 -6.55 -2.48 -10.56
C GLN A 112 -7.33 -3.40 -11.51
N GLY A 113 -7.03 -4.70 -11.50
CA GLY A 113 -7.66 -5.68 -12.39
C GLY A 113 -8.94 -6.30 -11.84
N HIS A 114 -9.28 -6.07 -10.57
CA HIS A 114 -10.50 -6.62 -9.97
C HIS A 114 -11.74 -5.94 -10.56
N GLU A 115 -12.73 -6.72 -10.99
CA GLU A 115 -13.90 -6.26 -11.75
C GLU A 115 -14.71 -5.16 -11.06
N ARG A 116 -14.63 -5.11 -9.73
CA ARG A 116 -15.37 -4.19 -8.86
C ARG A 116 -14.59 -2.92 -8.48
N SER A 117 -13.32 -2.80 -8.87
CA SER A 117 -12.47 -1.72 -8.36
C SER A 117 -12.93 -0.33 -8.81
N THR A 118 -13.42 -0.19 -10.03
CA THR A 118 -13.98 1.07 -10.53
C THR A 118 -15.30 1.44 -9.86
N ASP A 119 -16.01 0.45 -9.30
CA ASP A 119 -17.29 0.65 -8.65
C ASP A 119 -17.10 1.02 -7.18
N ILE A 120 -16.03 0.54 -6.56
CA ILE A 120 -15.77 0.70 -5.12
C ILE A 120 -14.86 1.88 -4.83
N LEU A 121 -13.74 2.01 -5.56
CA LEU A 121 -12.76 3.06 -5.30
C LEU A 121 -13.18 4.38 -5.97
N ALA A 122 -13.02 5.48 -5.24
CA ALA A 122 -13.35 6.84 -5.67
C ALA A 122 -12.28 7.47 -6.57
#